data_AF-A0A533RY03-F1
#
_entry.id   AF-A0A533RY03-F1
#
_cell.length_a   1.000
_cell.length_b   1.000
_cell.length_c   1.000
_cell.angle_alpha   90.00
_cell.angle_beta   90.00
_cell.angle_gamma   90.00
#
_symmetry.space_group_name_H-M   'P 1'
#
loop_
_entity.id
_entity.type
_entity.pdbx_description
1 polymer ?
#
loop_
_entity_poly.entity_id
_entity_poly.type
_entity_poly.pdbx_seq_one_letter_code
_entity_poly.pdbx_strand_id
1 'polypeptide(L)'
;MASINDIVKDFFEGLSDDALEERVVEYIVRELHKGRSLTEVLDDPYVRNRLNDEKVKQVVGNADLIAALESQISESFKAPDLGFSS
;
A
#
# COMPACT_ATOMS: atom_id res chain seq x y z
N MET A 1 -25.89 -9.95 -25.43
CA MET A 1 -24.55 -10.45 -25.79
C MET A 1 -23.60 -9.29 -25.59
N ALA A 2 -22.56 -9.43 -24.78
CA ALA A 2 -21.56 -8.38 -24.60
C ALA A 2 -20.86 -8.13 -25.95
N SER A 3 -20.64 -6.87 -26.31
CA SER A 3 -19.90 -6.53 -27.52
C SER A 3 -18.42 -6.88 -27.31
N ILE A 4 -17.71 -7.21 -28.38
CA ILE A 4 -16.24 -7.41 -28.34
C ILE A 4 -15.54 -6.18 -27.74
N ASN A 5 -16.09 -4.99 -27.99
CA ASN A 5 -15.57 -3.75 -27.42
C ASN A 5 -15.73 -3.68 -25.88
N ASP A 6 -16.81 -4.24 -25.34
CA ASP A 6 -17.04 -4.29 -23.89
C ASP A 6 -16.04 -5.24 -23.24
N ILE A 7 -15.81 -6.42 -23.85
CA ILE A 7 -14.84 -7.41 -23.36
C ILE A 7 -13.40 -6.86 -23.37
N VAL A 8 -13.01 -6.16 -24.44
CA VAL A 8 -11.69 -5.54 -24.54
C VAL A 8 -11.56 -4.42 -23.51
N LYS A 9 -12.59 -3.60 -23.35
CA LYS A 9 -12.58 -2.50 -22.38
C LYS A 9 -12.46 -3.03 -20.95
N ASP A 10 -13.26 -4.02 -20.55
CA ASP A 10 -13.22 -4.62 -19.21
C ASP A 10 -11.85 -5.27 -18.93
N PHE A 11 -11.25 -5.90 -19.93
CA PHE A 11 -9.90 -6.47 -19.82
C PHE A 11 -8.81 -5.39 -19.64
N PHE A 12 -8.86 -4.32 -20.43
CA PHE A 12 -7.92 -3.20 -20.30
C PHE A 12 -8.12 -2.42 -18.99
N GLU A 13 -9.36 -2.28 -18.52
CA GLU A 13 -9.67 -1.69 -17.22
C GLU A 13 -9.09 -2.54 -16.09
N GLY A 14 -9.26 -3.87 -16.13
CA GLY A 14 -8.65 -4.80 -15.17
C GLY A 14 -7.11 -4.73 -15.14
N LEU A 15 -6.46 -4.77 -16.30
CA LEU A 15 -4.99 -4.66 -16.38
C LEU A 15 -4.46 -3.30 -15.87
N SER A 16 -5.21 -2.23 -16.13
CA SER A 16 -4.82 -0.89 -15.68
C SER A 16 -4.97 -0.74 -14.17
N ASP A 17 -5.92 -1.46 -13.58
CA ASP A 17 -6.15 -1.50 -12.14
C ASP A 17 -5.00 -2.21 -11.44
N ASP A 18 -4.58 -3.38 -11.93
CA ASP A 18 -3.46 -4.15 -11.36
C ASP A 18 -2.16 -3.32 -11.35
N ALA A 19 -1.85 -2.64 -12.46
CA ALA A 19 -0.65 -1.80 -12.57
C ALA A 19 -0.72 -0.53 -11.71
N LEU A 20 -1.93 -0.02 -11.43
CA LEU A 20 -2.13 1.11 -10.54
C LEU A 20 -2.01 0.67 -9.08
N GLU A 21 -2.60 -0.46 -8.71
CA GLU A 21 -2.46 -1.08 -7.39
C GLU A 21 -0.99 -1.35 -7.06
N GLU A 22 -0.23 -1.96 -7.98
CA GLU A 22 1.20 -2.24 -7.79
C GLU A 22 1.98 -0.95 -7.49
N ARG A 23 1.75 0.13 -8.25
CA ARG A 23 2.39 1.43 -8.00
C ARG A 23 2.01 2.05 -6.66
N VAL A 24 0.79 1.82 -6.20
CA VAL A 24 0.36 2.31 -4.88
C VAL A 24 1.00 1.48 -3.76
N VAL A 25 1.11 0.16 -3.93
CA VAL A 25 1.85 -0.73 -3.01
C VAL A 25 3.31 -0.27 -2.90
N GLU A 26 4.01 -0.11 -4.02
CA GLU A 26 5.40 0.38 -4.06
C GLU A 26 5.56 1.73 -3.38
N TYR A 27 4.61 2.65 -3.62
CA TYR A 27 4.59 3.96 -2.97
C TYR A 27 4.53 3.80 -1.45
N ILE A 28 3.57 3.02 -0.95
CA ILE A 28 3.36 2.85 0.48
C ILE A 28 4.58 2.18 1.13
N VAL A 29 5.10 1.09 0.55
CA VAL A 29 6.31 0.41 1.05
C VAL A 29 7.49 1.38 1.17
N ARG A 30 7.71 2.20 0.15
CA ARG A 30 8.80 3.19 0.16
C ARG A 30 8.63 4.22 1.28
N GLU A 31 7.40 4.69 1.53
CA GLU A 31 7.14 5.65 2.60
C GLU A 31 7.26 5.01 4.00
N LEU A 32 6.88 3.74 4.16
CA LEU A 32 7.10 2.99 5.40
C LEU A 32 8.60 2.84 5.72
N HIS A 33 9.43 2.53 4.72
CA HIS A 33 10.89 2.49 4.88
C HIS A 33 11.51 3.85 5.24
N LYS A 34 10.80 4.97 5.02
CA LYS A 34 11.22 6.30 5.49
C LYS A 34 10.79 6.59 6.94
N GLY A 35 10.09 5.65 7.58
CA GLY A 35 9.61 5.78 8.95
C GLY A 35 8.25 6.48 9.09
N ARG A 36 7.54 6.76 7.99
CA ARG A 36 6.17 7.30 8.06
C ARG A 36 5.20 6.22 8.51
N SER A 37 4.18 6.58 9.30
CA SER A 37 3.18 5.61 9.76
C SER A 37 2.25 5.20 8.62
N LEU A 38 1.80 3.93 8.61
CA LEU A 38 0.88 3.43 7.58
C LEU A 38 -0.38 4.29 7.46
N THR A 39 -0.98 4.69 8.57
CA THR A 39 -2.18 5.53 8.61
C THR A 39 -1.98 6.89 7.95
N GLU A 40 -0.79 7.48 8.12
CA GLU A 40 -0.47 8.76 7.50
C GLU A 40 -0.31 8.61 5.98
N VAL A 41 0.35 7.53 5.54
CA VAL A 41 0.57 7.26 4.12
C VAL A 41 -0.72 6.89 3.39
N LEU A 42 -1.63 6.14 4.03
CA LEU A 42 -2.95 5.83 3.46
C LEU A 42 -3.82 7.09 3.27
N ASP A 43 -3.57 8.13 4.07
CA ASP A 43 -4.27 9.40 3.99
C ASP A 43 -3.73 10.33 2.91
N ASP A 44 -2.60 9.99 2.28
CA ASP A 44 -1.97 10.80 1.25
C ASP A 44 -2.90 10.98 0.04
N PRO A 45 -2.97 12.18 -0.57
CA PRO A 45 -3.78 12.42 -1.77
C PRO A 45 -3.42 11.49 -2.93
N TYR A 46 -2.18 10.99 -2.97
CA TYR A 46 -1.77 10.02 -3.99
C TYR A 46 -2.56 8.71 -3.86
N VAL A 47 -2.73 8.21 -2.64
CA VAL A 47 -3.40 6.94 -2.32
C VAL A 47 -4.92 7.11 -2.37
N ARG A 48 -5.48 8.11 -1.68
CA ARG A 48 -6.94 8.36 -1.64
C ARG A 48 -7.57 8.63 -3.01
N ASN A 49 -6.84 9.27 -3.93
CA ASN A 49 -7.36 9.55 -5.26
C ASN A 49 -7.27 8.35 -6.22
N ARG A 50 -6.62 7.25 -5.79
CA ARG A 50 -6.30 6.10 -6.64
C ARG A 50 -6.93 4.80 -6.15
N LEU A 51 -7.14 4.66 -4.85
CA LEU A 51 -7.82 3.51 -4.27
C LEU A 51 -9.19 3.91 -3.72
N ASN A 52 -10.19 3.06 -3.96
CA ASN A 52 -11.43 3.09 -3.20
C ASN A 52 -11.28 2.22 -1.93
N ASP A 53 -12.23 2.32 -0.99
CA ASP A 53 -12.15 1.62 0.30
C ASP A 53 -12.03 0.09 0.18
N GLU A 54 -12.57 -0.50 -0.89
CA GLU A 54 -12.49 -1.93 -1.16
C GLU A 54 -11.08 -2.35 -1.59
N LYS A 55 -10.48 -1.58 -2.51
CA LYS A 55 -9.09 -1.77 -2.95
C LYS A 55 -8.07 -1.48 -1.86
N VAL A 56 -8.35 -0.54 -0.95
CA VAL A 56 -7.50 -0.32 0.22
C VAL A 56 -7.38 -1.62 1.04
N LYS A 57 -8.46 -2.37 1.23
CA LYS A 57 -8.40 -3.66 1.94
C LYS A 57 -7.57 -4.70 1.21
N GLN A 58 -7.68 -4.75 -0.12
CA GLN A 58 -6.88 -5.63 -0.97
C GLN A 58 -5.40 -5.29 -0.90
N VAL A 59 -5.05 -4.00 -1.02
CA VAL A 59 -3.68 -3.48 -0.96
C VAL A 59 -3.06 -3.70 0.42
N VAL A 60 -3.77 -3.44 1.51
CA VAL A 60 -3.26 -3.67 2.88
C VAL A 60 -2.98 -5.16 3.16
N GLY A 61 -3.67 -6.07 2.46
CA GLY A 61 -3.41 -7.51 2.52
C GLY A 61 -2.22 -7.99 1.69
N ASN A 62 -1.54 -7.10 0.96
CA ASN A 62 -0.40 -7.46 0.11
C ASN A 62 0.82 -7.89 0.95
N ALA A 63 1.46 -8.99 0.56
CA ALA A 63 2.59 -9.57 1.27
C ALA A 63 3.79 -8.61 1.41
N ASP A 64 4.07 -7.80 0.38
CA ASP A 64 5.18 -6.84 0.39
C ASP A 64 4.93 -5.70 1.39
N LEU A 65 3.67 -5.27 1.50
CA LEU A 65 3.27 -4.27 2.49
C LEU A 65 3.35 -4.79 3.91
N ILE A 66 2.89 -6.02 4.13
CA ILE A 66 2.99 -6.69 5.43
C ILE A 66 4.46 -6.80 5.84
N ALA A 67 5.34 -7.27 4.94
CA ALA A 67 6.76 -7.39 5.21
C ALA A 67 7.42 -6.03 5.53
N ALA A 68 7.08 -4.98 4.78
CA ALA A 68 7.59 -3.63 5.04
C ALA A 68 7.13 -3.10 6.41
N LEU A 69 5.88 -3.35 6.79
CA LEU A 69 5.34 -2.97 8.08
C LEU A 69 6.01 -3.74 9.23
N GLU A 70 6.22 -5.04 9.08
CA GLU A 70 6.95 -5.87 10.06
C GLU A 70 8.39 -5.37 10.25
N SER A 71 9.07 -4.96 9.17
CA SER A 71 10.40 -4.36 9.24
C SER A 71 10.39 -3.06 10.04
N GLN A 72 9.47 -2.15 9.74
CA GLN A 72 9.33 -0.87 10.46
C GLN A 72 9.05 -1.07 11.95
N ILE A 73 8.16 -2.01 12.29
CA ILE A 73 7.84 -2.36 13.67
C ILE A 73 9.09 -2.92 14.37
N SER A 74 9.79 -3.85 13.71
CA SER A 74 11.01 -4.46 14.25
C SER A 74 12.13 -3.44 14.46
N GLU A 75 12.28 -2.49 13.56
CA GLU A 75 13.23 -1.36 13.68
C GLU A 75 12.88 -0.46 14.86
N SER A 76 11.60 -0.17 15.05
CA SER A 76 11.11 0.63 16.18
C SER A 76 11.41 -0.03 17.53
N PHE A 77 11.33 -1.36 17.62
CA PHE A 77 11.72 -2.11 18.82
C PHE A 77 13.24 -2.24 19.02
N LYS A 78 14.03 -2.16 17.94
CA LYS A 78 15.50 -2.14 17.98
C LYS A 78 16.10 -0.78 18.34
N ALA A 79 15.28 0.23 18.57
CA ALA A 79 15.70 1.50 19.17
C ALA A 79 15.44 1.49 20.69
N PRO A 80 16.19 0.73 21.52
CA PRO A 80 16.13 0.86 22.96
C PRO A 80 16.88 2.13 23.37
N ASP A 81 16.22 3.27 23.26
CA ASP A 81 16.55 4.43 24.09
C ASP A 81 15.34 4.75 24.98
N LEU A 82 15.00 3.80 25.84
CA LEU A 82 14.21 4.07 27.02
C LEU A 82 15.17 4.08 28.20
N GLY A 83 15.66 5.28 28.49
CA GLY A 83 16.58 5.58 29.57
C GLY A 83 16.02 5.20 30.94
N PHE A 84 16.22 3.96 31.34
CA PHE A 84 16.26 3.59 32.74
C PHE A 84 17.64 3.99 33.28
N SER A 85 17.78 5.26 33.65
CA SER A 85 18.83 5.66 34.59
C SER A 85 18.56 5.01 35.94
N SER A 86 19.67 4.58 36.55
CA SER A 86 19.81 3.75 37.74
C SER A 86 19.07 4.21 39.00
#